data_AF-A0A7G5JTX3-F1
#
_entry.id   AF-A0A7G5JTX3-F1
#
_cell.length_a   1.000
_cell.length_b   1.000
_cell.length_c   1.000
_cell.angle_alpha   90.00
_cell.angle_beta   90.00
_cell.angle_gamma   90.00
#
_symmetry.space_group_name_H-M   'P 1'
#
loop_
_entity.id
_entity.type
_entity.pdbx_description
1 polymer ?
#
loop_
_entity_poly.entity_id
_entity_poly.type
_entity_poly.pdbx_seq_one_letter_code
_entity_poly.pdbx_strand_id
1 'polypeptide(L)'
;MDCITQSSVHTSKSHPLQIFHRYNHQRATQHLIELYEAYTSDPTDEQKLLVAIEKIDSINSRIRDLNEESQLPLDSGVIDYGVFIYGWERNKTDNSKQQLEVLCRRNQYMKGWSCIPPHHDYGYFDYENNKTLSVILPLWLQLVWALLKKKQLDFVDDVEVTLLSHASSEACSLQPVCLDIPTVLSLLHQMGRLLDKGKKKQNCVRIASEYEDTRETIRRMFKFEGFQTDWIPSSMEEEQTISR
;
A
#
# COMPACT_ATOMS: atom_id res chain seq x y z
N MET A 1 52.55 20.78 0.52
CA MET A 1 51.67 20.48 1.66
C MET A 1 50.31 20.20 1.07
N ASP A 2 50.07 18.93 0.77
CA ASP A 2 48.88 18.48 0.06
C ASP A 2 47.80 18.08 1.06
N CYS A 3 46.70 18.82 1.07
CA CYS A 3 45.50 18.43 1.80
C CYS A 3 44.76 17.36 0.99
N ILE A 4 44.90 16.12 1.44
CA ILE A 4 44.10 14.99 0.98
C ILE A 4 42.67 15.18 1.49
N THR A 5 41.77 15.58 0.61
CA THR A 5 40.32 15.50 0.82
C THR A 5 39.93 14.04 0.96
N GLN A 6 39.53 13.65 2.17
CA GLN A 6 38.89 12.36 2.43
C GLN A 6 37.52 12.35 1.73
N SER A 7 37.49 11.81 0.51
CA SER A 7 36.27 11.37 -0.13
C SER A 7 35.73 10.17 0.67
N SER A 8 34.68 10.43 1.43
CA SER A 8 33.89 9.47 2.18
C SER A 8 33.55 8.23 1.32
N VAL A 9 34.11 7.11 1.75
CA VAL A 9 33.87 5.76 1.22
C VAL A 9 32.53 5.26 1.76
N HIS A 10 31.44 5.50 1.03
CA HIS A 10 30.12 4.91 1.34
C HIS A 10 29.39 4.29 0.13
N THR A 11 30.04 4.13 -1.02
CA THR A 11 29.35 3.79 -2.29
C THR A 11 29.46 2.33 -2.76
N SER A 12 30.14 1.42 -2.06
CA SER A 12 30.42 0.08 -2.62
C SER A 12 29.37 -1.01 -2.33
N LYS A 13 28.58 -0.89 -1.24
CA LYS A 13 27.59 -1.93 -0.88
C LYS A 13 26.21 -1.75 -1.53
N SER A 14 25.85 -0.53 -1.94
CA SER A 14 24.51 -0.25 -2.50
C SER A 14 24.33 -0.70 -3.96
N HIS A 15 25.42 -0.74 -4.75
CA HIS A 15 25.34 -1.02 -6.18
C HIS A 15 24.95 -2.48 -6.52
N PRO A 16 25.49 -3.52 -5.85
CA PRO A 16 25.08 -4.91 -6.10
C PRO A 16 23.61 -5.18 -5.72
N LEU A 17 23.13 -4.56 -4.63
CA LEU A 17 21.76 -4.72 -4.13
C LEU A 17 20.73 -4.08 -5.06
N GLN A 18 21.06 -2.91 -5.62
CA GLN A 18 20.22 -2.29 -6.66
C GLN A 18 20.16 -3.14 -7.94
N ILE A 19 21.28 -3.75 -8.35
CA ILE A 19 21.29 -4.69 -9.49
C ILE A 19 20.44 -5.93 -9.17
N PHE A 20 20.49 -6.41 -7.93
CA PHE A 20 19.73 -7.57 -7.48
C PHE A 20 18.21 -7.30 -7.49
N HIS A 21 17.72 -6.21 -6.87
CA HIS A 21 16.30 -5.87 -6.94
C HIS A 21 15.84 -5.67 -8.40
N ARG A 22 16.70 -5.05 -9.23
CA ARG A 22 16.45 -4.92 -10.67
C ARG A 22 16.24 -6.28 -11.35
N TYR A 23 17.12 -7.24 -11.12
CA TYR A 23 16.99 -8.56 -11.70
C TYR A 23 15.69 -9.27 -11.28
N ASN A 24 15.29 -9.16 -10.01
CA ASN A 24 14.05 -9.78 -9.55
C ASN A 24 12.80 -9.07 -10.10
N HIS A 25 12.81 -7.74 -10.18
CA HIS A 25 11.74 -7.01 -10.84
C HIS A 25 11.67 -7.39 -12.34
N GLN A 26 12.79 -7.63 -13.03
CA GLN A 26 12.77 -8.08 -14.43
C GLN A 26 12.03 -9.41 -14.56
N ARG A 27 12.35 -10.37 -13.68
CA ARG A 27 11.68 -11.67 -13.63
C ARG A 27 10.21 -11.58 -13.26
N ALA A 28 9.87 -10.71 -12.31
CA ALA A 28 8.49 -10.53 -11.86
C ALA A 28 7.59 -9.85 -12.90
N THR A 29 8.17 -9.16 -13.89
CA THR A 29 7.40 -8.43 -14.92
C THR A 29 6.43 -9.35 -15.65
N GLN A 30 6.87 -10.53 -16.07
CA GLN A 30 6.00 -11.50 -16.75
C GLN A 30 4.85 -11.96 -15.83
N HIS A 31 5.09 -12.14 -14.54
CA HIS A 31 4.05 -12.56 -13.59
C HIS A 31 3.07 -11.44 -13.27
N LEU A 32 3.51 -10.18 -13.29
CA LEU A 32 2.63 -9.02 -13.15
C LEU A 32 1.73 -8.86 -14.39
N ILE A 33 2.25 -9.17 -15.58
CA ILE A 33 1.46 -9.22 -16.82
C ILE A 33 0.43 -10.35 -16.74
N GLU A 34 0.85 -11.58 -16.39
CA GLU A 34 -0.04 -12.73 -16.18
C GLU A 34 -1.14 -12.42 -15.17
N LEU A 35 -0.79 -11.72 -14.07
CA LEU A 35 -1.75 -11.29 -13.06
C LEU A 35 -2.77 -10.29 -13.62
N TYR A 36 -2.32 -9.28 -14.38
CA TYR A 36 -3.21 -8.32 -15.02
C TYR A 36 -4.16 -9.00 -16.01
N GLU A 37 -3.64 -9.89 -16.85
CA GLU A 37 -4.44 -10.63 -17.83
C GLU A 37 -5.48 -11.52 -17.16
N ALA A 38 -5.10 -12.28 -16.12
CA ALA A 38 -6.02 -13.09 -15.34
C ALA A 38 -7.10 -12.23 -14.66
N TYR A 39 -6.71 -11.08 -14.10
CA TYR A 39 -7.62 -10.16 -13.45
C TYR A 39 -8.64 -9.52 -14.41
N THR A 40 -8.22 -9.19 -15.64
CA THR A 40 -9.05 -8.42 -16.60
C THR A 40 -9.81 -9.27 -17.63
N SER A 41 -9.30 -10.46 -17.98
CA SER A 41 -9.87 -11.27 -19.07
C SER A 41 -10.98 -12.22 -18.61
N ASP A 42 -10.87 -12.77 -17.39
CA ASP A 42 -11.91 -13.59 -16.76
C ASP A 42 -11.67 -13.69 -15.25
N PRO A 43 -12.35 -12.88 -14.41
CA PRO A 43 -12.17 -12.90 -12.96
C PRO A 43 -12.63 -14.22 -12.30
N THR A 44 -13.19 -15.17 -13.07
CA THR A 44 -13.54 -16.50 -12.57
C THR A 44 -12.41 -17.53 -12.74
N ASP A 45 -11.33 -17.21 -13.46
CA ASP A 45 -10.12 -18.03 -13.53
C ASP A 45 -9.23 -17.78 -12.30
N GLU A 46 -9.78 -18.10 -11.13
CA GLU A 46 -9.13 -17.98 -9.83
C GLU A 46 -7.79 -18.75 -9.80
N GLN A 47 -7.70 -19.85 -10.54
CA GLN A 47 -6.49 -20.65 -10.63
C GLN A 47 -5.34 -19.89 -11.29
N LYS A 48 -5.56 -19.19 -12.41
CA LYS A 48 -4.50 -18.37 -13.03
C LYS A 48 -4.08 -17.21 -12.15
N LEU A 49 -5.02 -16.56 -11.47
CA LEU A 49 -4.73 -15.49 -10.53
C LEU A 49 -3.84 -15.98 -9.39
N LEU A 50 -4.21 -17.11 -8.75
CA LEU A 50 -3.44 -17.72 -7.67
C LEU A 50 -2.03 -18.11 -8.12
N VAL A 51 -1.89 -18.73 -9.30
CA VAL A 51 -0.58 -19.10 -9.84
C VAL A 51 0.31 -17.86 -10.07
N ALA A 52 -0.24 -16.76 -10.58
CA ALA A 52 0.53 -15.52 -10.76
C ALA A 52 0.97 -14.93 -9.41
N ILE A 53 0.08 -14.93 -8.41
CA ILE A 53 0.37 -14.49 -7.04
C ILE A 53 1.49 -15.33 -6.42
N GLU A 54 1.39 -16.67 -6.48
CA GLU A 54 2.39 -17.58 -5.92
C GLU A 54 3.79 -17.34 -6.50
N LYS A 55 3.89 -17.06 -7.82
CA LYS A 55 5.17 -16.73 -8.46
C LYS A 55 5.74 -15.41 -7.95
N ILE A 56 4.90 -14.39 -7.77
CA ILE A 56 5.33 -13.10 -7.19
C ILE A 56 5.77 -13.31 -5.73
N ASP A 57 5.04 -14.10 -4.95
CA ASP A 57 5.37 -14.40 -3.55
C ASP A 57 6.67 -15.20 -3.40
N SER A 58 6.96 -16.09 -4.34
CA SER A 58 8.26 -16.78 -4.41
C SER A 58 9.41 -15.80 -4.63
N ILE A 59 9.23 -14.83 -5.54
CA ILE A 59 10.21 -13.76 -5.77
C ILE A 59 10.36 -12.89 -4.52
N ASN A 60 9.24 -12.49 -3.89
CA ASN A 60 9.24 -11.69 -2.67
C ASN A 60 9.95 -12.40 -1.51
N SER A 61 9.72 -13.71 -1.34
CA SER A 61 10.44 -14.51 -0.34
C SER A 61 11.94 -14.45 -0.58
N ARG A 62 12.40 -14.64 -1.83
CA ARG A 62 13.83 -14.53 -2.16
C ARG A 62 14.40 -13.13 -1.94
N ILE A 63 13.63 -12.08 -2.19
CA ILE A 63 14.02 -10.70 -1.90
C ILE A 63 14.20 -10.51 -0.39
N ARG A 64 13.27 -11.00 0.43
CA ARG A 64 13.34 -10.90 1.90
C ARG A 64 14.54 -11.64 2.46
N ASP A 65 14.82 -12.87 2.02
CA ASP A 65 15.99 -13.64 2.46
C ASP A 65 17.28 -12.85 2.23
N LEU A 66 17.41 -12.21 1.06
CA LEU A 66 18.61 -11.45 0.71
C LEU A 66 18.69 -10.09 1.39
N ASN A 67 17.53 -9.46 1.66
CA ASN A 67 17.48 -8.28 2.51
C ASN A 67 17.99 -8.60 3.91
N GLU A 68 17.58 -9.75 4.47
CA GLU A 68 18.05 -10.24 5.76
C GLU A 68 19.57 -10.51 5.74
N GLU A 69 20.06 -11.27 4.75
CA GLU A 69 21.51 -11.53 4.55
C GLU A 69 22.32 -10.23 4.44
N SER A 70 21.72 -9.17 3.89
CA SER A 70 22.36 -7.88 3.61
C SER A 70 22.08 -6.79 4.66
N GLN A 71 21.38 -7.11 5.75
CA GLN A 71 20.98 -6.17 6.81
C GLN A 71 20.16 -4.97 6.31
N LEU A 72 19.30 -5.20 5.31
CA LEU A 72 18.33 -4.23 4.80
C LEU A 72 16.96 -4.41 5.48
N PRO A 73 16.09 -3.40 5.43
CA PRO A 73 14.68 -3.59 5.76
C PRO A 73 14.09 -4.73 4.93
N LEU A 74 13.39 -5.66 5.59
CA LEU A 74 12.83 -6.85 4.93
C LEU A 74 11.92 -6.51 3.74
N ASP A 75 11.17 -5.41 3.86
CA ASP A 75 10.23 -4.97 2.82
C ASP A 75 10.87 -4.18 1.67
N SER A 76 12.18 -3.93 1.71
CA SER A 76 12.89 -3.20 0.66
C SER A 76 12.82 -3.94 -0.68
N GLY A 77 12.24 -3.32 -1.70
CA GLY A 77 12.10 -3.91 -3.03
C GLY A 77 11.11 -5.08 -3.12
N VAL A 78 10.32 -5.33 -2.07
CA VAL A 78 9.22 -6.31 -2.13
C VAL A 78 8.11 -5.78 -3.03
N ILE A 79 7.53 -6.66 -3.84
CA ILE A 79 6.49 -6.36 -4.81
C ILE A 79 5.13 -6.50 -4.12
N ASP A 80 4.41 -5.39 -3.99
CA ASP A 80 3.06 -5.39 -3.43
C ASP A 80 2.01 -5.49 -4.55
N TYR A 81 1.77 -6.72 -5.01
CA TYR A 81 0.83 -6.97 -6.11
C TYR A 81 -0.60 -6.50 -5.79
N GLY A 82 -1.01 -6.53 -4.51
CA GLY A 82 -2.33 -6.07 -4.08
C GLY A 82 -2.56 -4.58 -4.34
N VAL A 83 -1.51 -3.76 -4.23
CA VAL A 83 -1.57 -2.33 -4.57
C VAL A 83 -1.70 -2.11 -6.08
N PHE A 84 -1.11 -2.98 -6.90
CA PHE A 84 -1.31 -2.94 -8.36
C PHE A 84 -2.74 -3.31 -8.75
N ILE A 85 -3.30 -4.39 -8.17
CA ILE A 85 -4.69 -4.78 -8.38
C ILE A 85 -5.63 -3.61 -8.00
N TYR A 86 -5.42 -2.99 -6.85
CA TYR A 86 -6.18 -1.82 -6.43
C TYR A 86 -6.07 -0.65 -7.43
N GLY A 87 -4.86 -0.36 -7.91
CA GLY A 87 -4.65 0.64 -8.96
C GLY A 87 -5.43 0.30 -10.23
N TRP A 88 -5.39 -0.96 -10.66
CA TRP A 88 -6.12 -1.46 -11.83
C TRP A 88 -7.64 -1.36 -11.70
N GLU A 89 -8.19 -1.54 -10.50
CA GLU A 89 -9.61 -1.29 -10.20
C GLU A 89 -10.01 0.17 -10.40
N ARG A 90 -9.14 1.09 -9.98
CA ARG A 90 -9.34 2.54 -10.13
C ARG A 90 -9.11 3.05 -11.56
N ASN A 91 -8.40 2.28 -12.38
CA ASN A 91 -8.06 2.61 -13.78
C ASN A 91 -9.26 2.73 -14.74
N LYS A 92 -10.51 2.59 -14.27
CA LYS A 92 -11.71 2.94 -15.05
C LYS A 92 -11.88 4.47 -15.26
N THR A 93 -10.93 5.28 -14.84
CA THR A 93 -10.91 6.76 -14.98
C THR A 93 -9.57 7.27 -15.53
N ASP A 94 -9.58 8.39 -16.27
CA ASP A 94 -8.48 8.88 -17.13
C ASP A 94 -7.17 9.29 -16.40
N ASN A 95 -7.14 9.40 -15.06
CA ASN A 95 -5.98 9.90 -14.28
C ASN A 95 -5.03 8.81 -13.75
N SER A 96 -5.26 7.57 -14.13
CA SER A 96 -4.81 6.42 -13.34
C SER A 96 -3.38 5.94 -13.67
N LYS A 97 -2.94 6.14 -14.91
CA LYS A 97 -1.54 5.96 -15.33
C LYS A 97 -0.59 6.85 -14.50
N GLN A 98 -0.95 8.10 -14.27
CA GLN A 98 -0.10 9.03 -13.50
C GLN A 98 0.07 8.55 -12.05
N GLN A 99 -1.00 8.03 -11.42
CA GLN A 99 -0.93 7.50 -10.06
C GLN A 99 -0.07 6.23 -9.97
N LEU A 100 -0.17 5.33 -10.96
CA LEU A 100 0.70 4.16 -11.07
C LEU A 100 2.17 4.54 -11.31
N GLU A 101 2.45 5.57 -12.12
CA GLU A 101 3.80 6.10 -12.29
C GLU A 101 4.37 6.64 -10.97
N VAL A 102 3.56 7.38 -10.21
CA VAL A 102 3.94 7.88 -8.88
C VAL A 102 4.20 6.72 -7.90
N LEU A 103 3.35 5.70 -7.89
CA LEU A 103 3.56 4.47 -7.13
C LEU A 103 4.90 3.82 -7.49
N CYS A 104 5.15 3.59 -8.79
CA CYS A 104 6.35 2.95 -9.28
C CYS A 104 7.60 3.78 -8.97
N ARG A 105 7.53 5.11 -9.10
CA ARG A 105 8.64 6.01 -8.74
C ARG A 105 8.95 5.94 -7.24
N ARG A 106 7.93 6.03 -6.38
CA ARG A 106 8.10 5.98 -4.91
C ARG A 106 8.70 4.66 -4.43
N ASN A 107 8.24 3.54 -4.98
CA ASN A 107 8.67 2.20 -4.55
C ASN A 107 9.86 1.67 -5.37
N GLN A 108 10.41 2.47 -6.29
CA GLN A 108 11.47 2.04 -7.20
C GLN A 108 11.10 0.75 -7.94
N TYR A 109 9.88 0.71 -8.48
CA TYR A 109 9.45 -0.30 -9.45
C TYR A 109 9.76 0.14 -10.87
N MET A 110 9.61 -0.80 -11.81
CA MET A 110 9.85 -0.57 -13.22
C MET A 110 8.82 0.36 -13.85
N LYS A 111 9.25 1.14 -14.83
CA LYS A 111 8.40 2.01 -15.65
C LYS A 111 7.30 1.22 -16.33
N GLY A 112 7.63 0.06 -16.91
CA GLY A 112 6.65 -0.79 -17.58
C GLY A 112 5.52 -1.30 -16.68
N TRP A 113 5.70 -1.32 -15.36
CA TRP A 113 4.66 -1.73 -14.41
C TRP A 113 3.60 -0.66 -14.17
N SER A 114 3.91 0.60 -14.52
CA SER A 114 2.94 1.70 -14.44
C SER A 114 1.96 1.73 -15.61
N CYS A 115 2.21 0.92 -16.64
CA CYS A 115 1.39 0.83 -17.83
C CYS A 115 0.22 -0.14 -17.64
N ILE A 116 -0.79 0.01 -18.49
CA ILE A 116 -2.03 -0.77 -18.45
C ILE A 116 -2.31 -1.24 -19.90
N PRO A 117 -2.07 -2.51 -20.24
CA PRO A 117 -1.44 -3.54 -19.41
C PRO A 117 0.02 -3.19 -19.04
N PRO A 118 0.55 -3.77 -17.94
CA PRO A 118 1.99 -3.77 -17.67
C PRO A 118 2.75 -4.33 -18.88
N HIS A 119 4.00 -3.90 -19.08
CA HIS A 119 4.83 -4.43 -20.17
C HIS A 119 6.33 -4.42 -19.85
N HIS A 120 7.13 -4.98 -20.75
CA HIS A 120 8.57 -5.21 -20.61
C HIS A 120 9.46 -3.95 -20.74
N ASP A 121 9.01 -2.80 -20.22
CA ASP A 121 9.90 -1.64 -20.06
C ASP A 121 10.59 -1.72 -18.68
N TYR A 122 11.83 -2.20 -18.72
CA TYR A 122 12.68 -2.38 -17.53
C TYR A 122 13.37 -1.10 -17.08
N GLY A 123 13.07 0.05 -17.69
CA GLY A 123 13.54 1.34 -17.23
C GLY A 123 13.04 1.64 -15.82
N TYR A 124 13.80 2.45 -15.09
CA TYR A 124 13.41 2.99 -13.78
C TYR A 124 13.17 4.49 -13.90
N PHE A 125 12.29 5.03 -13.06
CA PHE A 125 12.18 6.47 -12.89
C PHE A 125 13.40 7.01 -12.14
N ASP A 126 13.75 8.27 -12.40
CA ASP A 126 14.75 8.95 -11.59
C ASP A 126 14.27 9.05 -10.15
N TYR A 127 15.19 8.91 -9.20
CA TYR A 127 14.88 8.98 -7.79
C TYR A 127 14.51 10.42 -7.43
N GLU A 128 13.22 10.68 -7.25
CA GLU A 128 12.74 11.91 -6.65
C GLU A 128 12.43 11.67 -5.19
N ASN A 129 13.08 12.45 -4.32
CA ASN A 129 12.82 12.44 -2.89
C ASN A 129 11.53 13.22 -2.59
N ASN A 130 10.39 12.73 -3.09
CA ASN A 130 9.08 13.35 -2.88
C ASN A 130 8.59 13.02 -1.45
N LYS A 131 9.24 13.63 -0.46
CA LYS A 131 8.77 13.66 0.92
C LYS A 131 7.80 14.81 1.10
N THR A 132 6.53 14.59 0.79
CA THR A 132 5.46 15.27 1.52
C THR A 132 4.13 14.58 1.23
N LEU A 133 3.71 13.73 2.16
CA LEU A 133 2.31 13.41 2.34
C LEU A 133 1.87 14.01 3.67
N SER A 134 0.64 14.51 3.68
CA SER A 134 0.02 15.16 4.84
C SER A 134 0.13 14.27 6.07
N VAL A 135 1.06 14.62 6.97
CA VAL A 135 1.26 13.96 8.27
C VAL A 135 -0.01 14.03 9.13
N ILE A 136 -0.89 14.97 8.82
CA ILE A 136 -2.08 15.30 9.60
C ILE A 136 -3.23 14.31 9.32
N LEU A 137 -3.40 13.86 8.08
CA LEU A 137 -4.53 12.98 7.72
C LEU A 137 -4.54 11.65 8.50
N PRO A 138 -3.41 10.92 8.62
CA PRO A 138 -3.34 9.74 9.49
C PRO A 138 -3.79 10.00 10.94
N LEU A 139 -3.46 11.16 11.51
CA LEU A 139 -3.82 11.49 12.89
C LEU A 139 -5.33 11.66 13.07
N TRP A 140 -6.01 12.27 12.10
CA TRP A 140 -7.47 12.39 12.12
C TRP A 140 -8.15 11.02 12.01
N LEU A 141 -7.65 10.14 11.15
CA LEU A 141 -8.20 8.80 11.00
C LEU A 141 -7.94 7.91 12.22
N GLN A 142 -6.79 8.07 12.88
CA GLN A 142 -6.52 7.46 14.18
C GLN A 142 -7.52 7.93 15.25
N LEU A 143 -7.84 9.23 15.27
CA LEU A 143 -8.84 9.79 16.19
C LEU A 143 -10.23 9.19 15.91
N VAL A 144 -10.67 9.17 14.65
CA VAL A 144 -11.95 8.53 14.26
C VAL A 144 -11.98 7.08 14.71
N TRP A 145 -10.92 6.30 14.45
CA TRP A 145 -10.84 4.91 14.89
C TRP A 145 -10.94 4.78 16.42
N ALA A 146 -10.25 5.64 17.16
CA ALA A 146 -10.30 5.64 18.63
C ALA A 146 -11.72 5.95 19.16
N LEU A 147 -12.44 6.89 18.54
CA LEU A 147 -13.81 7.23 18.89
C LEU A 147 -14.79 6.11 18.55
N LEU A 148 -14.64 5.48 17.38
CA LEU A 148 -15.42 4.31 16.96
C LEU A 148 -15.27 3.15 17.96
N LYS A 149 -14.04 2.85 18.39
CA LYS A 149 -13.79 1.83 19.42
C LYS A 149 -14.48 2.12 20.75
N LYS A 150 -14.62 3.40 21.11
CA LYS A 150 -15.30 3.86 22.33
C LYS A 150 -16.81 4.07 22.16
N LYS A 151 -17.35 3.88 20.94
CA LYS A 151 -18.76 4.12 20.60
C LYS A 151 -19.23 5.55 20.87
N GLN A 152 -18.32 6.51 20.74
CA GLN A 152 -18.60 7.94 20.86
C GLN A 152 -19.10 8.50 19.53
N LEU A 153 -20.22 7.96 19.02
CA LEU A 153 -20.70 8.22 17.66
C LEU A 153 -21.01 9.71 17.40
N ASP A 154 -21.57 10.41 18.39
CA ASP A 154 -21.86 11.85 18.27
C ASP A 154 -20.58 12.66 17.96
N PHE A 155 -19.43 12.27 18.52
CA PHE A 155 -18.14 12.93 18.25
C PHE A 155 -17.51 12.45 16.94
N VAL A 156 -17.83 11.23 16.48
CA VAL A 156 -17.34 10.72 15.19
C VAL A 156 -17.90 11.57 14.06
N ASP A 157 -19.21 11.84 14.08
CA ASP A 157 -19.88 12.60 13.03
C ASP A 157 -19.28 14.02 12.90
N ASP A 158 -19.06 14.72 14.01
CA ASP A 158 -18.44 16.05 14.02
C ASP A 158 -17.02 16.06 13.42
N VAL A 159 -16.22 15.06 13.78
CA VAL A 159 -14.84 14.91 13.29
C VAL A 159 -14.83 14.56 11.80
N GLU A 160 -15.72 13.68 11.34
CA GLU A 160 -15.83 13.28 9.95
C GLU A 160 -16.28 14.43 9.06
N VAL A 161 -17.27 15.22 9.49
CA VAL A 161 -17.72 16.42 8.78
C VAL A 161 -16.56 17.41 8.62
N THR A 162 -15.80 17.63 9.70
CA THR A 162 -14.62 18.51 9.68
C THR A 162 -13.58 18.00 8.68
N LEU A 163 -13.26 16.70 8.71
CA LEU A 163 -12.28 16.09 7.83
C LEU A 163 -12.70 16.17 6.35
N LEU A 164 -13.97 15.86 6.05
CA LEU A 164 -14.51 15.93 4.70
C LEU A 164 -14.56 17.36 4.16
N SER A 165 -14.90 18.33 5.01
CA SER A 165 -14.88 19.75 4.63
C SER A 165 -13.46 20.23 4.29
N HIS A 166 -12.46 19.76 5.03
CA HIS A 166 -11.06 20.08 4.78
C HIS A 166 -10.56 19.43 3.48
N ALA A 167 -10.89 18.16 3.25
CA ALA A 167 -10.54 17.43 2.05
C ALA A 167 -11.15 18.02 0.77
N SER A 168 -12.34 18.62 0.88
CA SER A 168 -13.08 19.22 -0.24
C SER A 168 -12.65 20.65 -0.55
N SER A 169 -11.83 21.28 0.31
CA SER A 169 -11.36 22.64 0.12
C SER A 169 -10.29 22.71 -0.98
N GLU A 170 -10.42 23.66 -1.90
CA GLU A 170 -9.50 23.91 -3.02
C GLU A 170 -8.04 24.12 -2.59
N ALA A 171 -7.77 24.41 -1.32
CA ALA A 171 -6.42 24.51 -0.76
C ALA A 171 -5.62 23.19 -0.78
N CYS A 172 -6.28 22.04 -0.94
CA CYS A 172 -5.66 20.72 -1.11
C CYS A 172 -5.31 20.39 -2.58
N SER A 173 -5.69 21.22 -3.56
CA SER A 173 -5.46 21.01 -5.00
C SER A 173 -3.99 20.97 -5.43
N LEU A 174 -3.06 21.27 -4.51
CA LEU A 174 -1.61 21.23 -4.74
C LEU A 174 -0.97 19.85 -4.53
N GLN A 175 -1.71 18.85 -4.05
CA GLN A 175 -1.20 17.48 -3.93
C GLN A 175 -1.78 16.57 -5.01
N PRO A 176 -0.97 15.80 -5.75
CA PRO A 176 -1.44 14.82 -6.74
C PRO A 176 -2.09 13.57 -6.08
N VAL A 177 -2.49 13.68 -4.82
CA VAL A 177 -2.86 12.57 -3.93
C VAL A 177 -4.37 12.60 -3.76
N CYS A 178 -5.06 11.59 -4.29
CA CYS A 178 -6.52 11.51 -4.35
C CYS A 178 -7.01 10.38 -3.45
N LEU A 179 -6.67 10.45 -2.15
CA LEU A 179 -7.22 9.49 -1.21
C LEU A 179 -8.71 9.74 -1.05
N ASP A 180 -9.48 8.70 -1.33
CA ASP A 180 -10.93 8.70 -1.17
C ASP A 180 -11.30 8.56 0.31
N ILE A 181 -11.25 9.70 1.01
CA ILE A 181 -11.55 9.82 2.43
C ILE A 181 -12.95 9.27 2.78
N PRO A 182 -14.03 9.58 2.04
CA PRO A 182 -15.35 8.98 2.29
C PRO A 182 -15.30 7.45 2.34
N THR A 183 -14.63 6.82 1.37
CA THR A 183 -14.48 5.37 1.35
C THR A 183 -13.69 4.86 2.55
N VAL A 184 -12.57 5.50 2.92
CA VAL A 184 -11.78 5.12 4.09
C VAL A 184 -12.62 5.18 5.38
N LEU A 185 -13.38 6.25 5.59
CA LEU A 185 -14.25 6.40 6.75
C LEU A 185 -15.31 5.29 6.80
N SER A 186 -15.98 5.01 5.67
CA SER A 186 -16.96 3.91 5.58
C SER A 186 -16.34 2.56 5.96
N LEU A 187 -15.12 2.26 5.50
CA LEU A 187 -14.40 1.04 5.85
C LEU A 187 -14.04 1.00 7.34
N LEU A 188 -13.62 2.11 7.95
CA LEU A 188 -13.36 2.20 9.40
C LEU A 188 -14.63 1.92 10.22
N HIS A 189 -15.77 2.47 9.83
CA HIS A 189 -17.06 2.14 10.45
C HIS A 189 -17.40 0.65 10.32
N GLN A 190 -17.18 0.06 9.15
CA GLN A 190 -17.36 -1.37 8.93
C GLN A 190 -16.48 -2.19 9.86
N MET A 191 -15.19 -1.87 9.97
CA MET A 191 -14.25 -2.52 10.90
C MET A 191 -14.71 -2.40 12.35
N GLY A 192 -15.19 -1.22 12.77
CA GLY A 192 -15.72 -1.00 14.12
C GLY A 192 -16.91 -1.92 14.42
N ARG A 193 -17.85 -2.05 13.48
CA ARG A 193 -18.99 -2.98 13.58
C ARG A 193 -18.55 -4.44 13.65
N LEU A 194 -17.56 -4.84 12.86
CA LEU A 194 -17.02 -6.21 12.87
C LEU A 194 -16.34 -6.51 14.20
N LEU A 195 -15.54 -5.58 14.73
CA LEU A 195 -14.88 -5.72 16.03
C LEU A 195 -15.91 -5.94 17.15
N ASP A 196 -16.99 -5.17 17.14
CA ASP A 196 -18.11 -5.31 18.08
C ASP A 196 -18.83 -6.66 17.97
N LYS A 197 -19.06 -7.15 16.75
CA LYS A 197 -19.67 -8.49 16.54
C LYS A 197 -18.74 -9.61 17.00
N GLY A 198 -17.43 -9.49 16.75
CA GLY A 198 -16.42 -10.45 17.22
C GLY A 198 -16.38 -10.58 18.74
N LYS A 199 -16.47 -9.45 19.46
CA LYS A 199 -16.59 -9.44 20.94
C LYS A 199 -17.82 -10.21 21.45
N LYS A 200 -18.90 -10.25 20.67
CA LYS A 200 -20.15 -10.98 20.99
C LYS A 200 -20.09 -12.48 20.62
N LYS A 201 -18.92 -13.00 20.20
CA LYS A 201 -18.63 -14.42 19.89
C LYS A 201 -19.56 -15.09 18.85
N GLN A 202 -20.17 -14.32 17.95
CA GLN A 202 -20.89 -14.90 16.81
C GLN A 202 -19.92 -15.08 15.64
N ASN A 203 -19.80 -16.29 15.08
CA ASN A 203 -19.04 -16.57 13.83
C ASN A 203 -17.63 -15.94 13.78
N CYS A 204 -16.81 -16.11 14.83
CA CYS A 204 -15.52 -15.43 14.98
C CYS A 204 -14.58 -15.54 13.77
N VAL A 205 -14.51 -16.70 13.11
CA VAL A 205 -13.60 -16.92 11.97
C VAL A 205 -13.99 -16.07 10.77
N ARG A 206 -15.27 -16.07 10.38
CA ARG A 206 -15.76 -15.30 9.24
C ARG A 206 -15.63 -13.80 9.50
N ILE A 207 -15.95 -13.36 10.72
CA ILE A 207 -15.85 -11.94 11.08
C ILE A 207 -14.39 -11.47 11.08
N ALA A 208 -13.46 -12.31 11.56
CA ALA A 208 -12.03 -12.01 11.51
C ALA A 208 -11.54 -11.89 10.06
N SER A 209 -11.95 -12.80 9.18
CA SER A 209 -11.63 -12.72 7.74
C SER A 209 -12.15 -11.42 7.13
N GLU A 210 -13.44 -11.10 7.31
CA GLU A 210 -14.04 -9.86 6.78
C GLU A 210 -13.35 -8.60 7.34
N TYR A 211 -12.87 -8.65 8.60
CA TYR A 211 -12.13 -7.56 9.22
C TYR A 211 -10.76 -7.37 8.56
N GLU A 212 -10.00 -8.46 8.37
CA GLU A 212 -8.70 -8.41 7.73
C GLU A 212 -8.79 -7.99 6.25
N ASP A 213 -9.82 -8.44 5.52
CA ASP A 213 -10.05 -8.02 4.13
C ASP A 213 -10.33 -6.50 4.06
N THR A 214 -11.12 -5.99 5.00
CA THR A 214 -11.42 -4.54 5.10
C THR A 214 -10.16 -3.75 5.45
N ARG A 215 -9.38 -4.25 6.41
CA ARG A 215 -8.09 -3.66 6.83
C ARG A 215 -7.08 -3.62 5.68
N GLU A 216 -6.95 -4.71 4.95
CA GLU A 216 -6.06 -4.85 3.80
C GLU A 216 -6.48 -3.91 2.66
N THR A 217 -7.79 -3.70 2.46
CA THR A 217 -8.30 -2.70 1.51
C THR A 217 -7.81 -1.29 1.88
N ILE A 218 -7.96 -0.87 3.15
CA ILE A 218 -7.43 0.43 3.62
C ILE A 218 -5.92 0.52 3.39
N ARG A 219 -5.17 -0.55 3.70
CA ARG A 219 -3.71 -0.59 3.48
C ARG A 219 -3.33 -0.38 2.03
N ARG A 220 -4.02 -1.02 1.09
CA ARG A 220 -3.79 -0.84 -0.35
C ARG A 220 -4.09 0.60 -0.78
N MET A 221 -5.20 1.19 -0.33
CA MET A 221 -5.53 2.59 -0.61
C MET A 221 -4.42 3.53 -0.14
N PHE A 222 -4.00 3.38 1.12
CA PHE A 222 -2.95 4.20 1.73
C PHE A 222 -1.63 4.05 1.00
N LYS A 223 -1.21 2.82 0.74
CA LYS A 223 0.06 2.53 0.08
C LYS A 223 0.05 2.95 -1.39
N PHE A 224 -1.09 2.92 -2.08
CA PHE A 224 -1.22 3.42 -3.45
C PHE A 224 -1.02 4.93 -3.53
N GLU A 225 -1.74 5.67 -2.69
CA GLU A 225 -1.66 7.14 -2.57
C GLU A 225 -0.35 7.59 -1.89
N GLY A 226 0.34 6.68 -1.22
CA GLY A 226 1.68 6.83 -0.68
C GLY A 226 1.78 7.13 0.80
N PHE A 227 0.65 7.24 1.49
CA PHE A 227 0.62 7.47 2.92
C PHE A 227 1.32 6.35 3.69
N GLN A 228 1.88 6.71 4.84
CA GLN A 228 2.40 5.72 5.79
C GLN A 228 1.25 4.82 6.25
N THR A 229 1.55 3.53 6.39
CA THR A 229 0.57 2.50 6.78
C THR A 229 0.63 2.14 8.25
N ASP A 230 1.58 2.72 9.01
CA ASP A 230 1.85 2.38 10.41
C ASP A 230 0.67 2.70 11.36
N TRP A 231 -0.23 3.59 10.94
CA TRP A 231 -1.39 3.98 11.73
C TRP A 231 -2.61 3.07 11.55
N ILE A 232 -2.65 2.27 10.47
CA ILE A 232 -3.82 1.47 10.10
C ILE A 232 -4.21 0.59 11.29
N PRO A 233 -5.51 0.41 11.57
CA PRO A 233 -5.96 -0.44 12.68
C PRO A 233 -5.23 -1.79 12.71
N SER A 234 -4.96 -2.27 13.92
CA SER A 234 -4.26 -3.54 14.15
C SER A 234 -5.10 -4.74 13.70
N SER A 235 -4.51 -5.95 13.77
CA SER A 235 -5.29 -7.16 13.52
C SER A 235 -6.49 -7.27 14.45
N MET A 236 -7.53 -8.01 14.05
CA MET A 236 -8.71 -8.16 14.91
C MET A 236 -8.36 -8.74 16.29
N GLU A 237 -7.42 -9.68 16.34
CA GLU A 237 -6.95 -10.32 17.56
C GLU A 237 -6.28 -9.30 18.50
N GLU A 238 -5.36 -8.48 17.98
CA GLU A 238 -4.71 -7.41 18.73
C GLU A 238 -5.72 -6.38 19.24
N GLU A 239 -6.64 -5.91 18.39
CA GLU A 239 -7.64 -4.91 18.78
C GLU A 239 -8.60 -5.41 19.85
N GLN A 240 -8.90 -6.72 19.87
CA GLN A 240 -9.70 -7.34 20.93
C GLN A 240 -8.95 -7.44 22.25
N THR A 241 -7.62 -7.59 22.24
CA THR A 241 -6.82 -7.62 23.48
C THR A 241 -6.61 -6.23 24.07
N ILE A 242 -6.41 -5.20 23.24
CA ILE A 242 -6.27 -3.79 23.67
C ILE A 242 -7.60 -3.23 24.24
N SER A 243 -8.73 -3.81 23.85
CA SER A 243 -10.06 -3.39 24.30
C SER A 243 -10.54 -4.03 25.62
N ARG A 244 -9.74 -4.88 26.27
CA ARG A 244 -10.05 -5.49 27.57
C ARG A 244 -9.41 -4.69 28.70
#